data_AF-A0A8S1W4M1-F1
#
_entry.id   AF-A0A8S1W4M1-F1
#
_cell.length_a   1.000
_cell.length_b   1.000
_cell.length_c   1.000
_cell.angle_alpha   90.00
_cell.angle_beta   90.00
_cell.angle_gamma   90.00
#
_symmetry.space_group_name_H-M   'P 1'
#
loop_
_entity.id
_entity.type
_entity.pdbx_description
1 polymer ?
#
loop_
_entity_poly.entity_id
_entity_poly.type
_entity_poly.pdbx_seq_one_letter_code
_entity_poly.pdbx_strand_id
1 'polypeptide(L)'
;MLKKLKPILFSVSTLGVGYFFVQRELNINLGIFDAFYYQFYKYSPHYAVQFMKIMCYQNLLWKQDIPIKEQNINNQIKLKNQLGLASGFDNDGSFIETLQNLGFGFIEIGSIAAQKNIRFSEDLNTYTLKNNSIEYLSEIPQMGILQSKAILTSLRRNYAIKIPIGVNIMPSEEIYKYTPYLIENDISNVTRELCSVADFIVLNLVSSQRTNKLYSEIVTNNTDLIKKMIQTIQITQIEEIGLQAALDHEIKNELKGENLISEYLSTTQLGLKQNLVAPLYIKIQSNLQKNIFDLLMKEANGNQIQGIILQKDINQNDLEYNQILKQIRQQIPKSCTLISVGGIKTKEQYQERLINGADACQIFSSFLAQGPQVIKDILL
;
A
#
# COMPACT_ATOMS: atom_id res chain seq x y z
N MET A 1 -16.26 18.74 -34.13
CA MET A 1 -15.17 17.81 -33.72
C MET A 1 -15.69 16.41 -33.40
N LEU A 2 -16.72 16.25 -32.54
CA LEU A 2 -17.29 14.95 -32.14
C LEU A 2 -17.90 14.08 -33.25
N LYS A 3 -18.38 14.66 -34.37
CA LYS A 3 -18.95 13.90 -35.49
C LYS A 3 -17.92 13.11 -36.33
N LYS A 4 -16.63 13.48 -36.30
CA LYS A 4 -15.56 12.78 -37.04
C LYS A 4 -14.92 11.62 -36.27
N LEU A 5 -15.16 11.52 -34.96
CA LEU A 5 -14.60 10.48 -34.08
C LEU A 5 -15.52 9.26 -33.91
N LYS A 6 -16.79 9.36 -34.32
CA LYS A 6 -17.79 8.28 -34.17
C LYS A 6 -17.38 6.94 -34.82
N PRO A 7 -16.82 6.88 -36.04
CA PRO A 7 -16.43 5.60 -36.66
C PRO A 7 -15.22 4.93 -35.98
N ILE A 8 -14.30 5.73 -35.41
CA ILE A 8 -13.15 5.24 -34.66
C ILE A 8 -13.63 4.72 -33.29
N LEU A 9 -14.52 5.43 -32.60
CA LEU A 9 -15.12 4.95 -31.35
C LEU A 9 -15.98 3.69 -31.52
N PHE A 10 -16.65 3.50 -32.67
CA PHE A 10 -17.53 2.35 -32.92
C PHE A 10 -16.77 1.08 -33.39
N SER A 11 -15.61 1.23 -34.03
CA SER A 11 -14.72 0.10 -34.35
C SER A 11 -13.87 -0.30 -33.14
N VAL A 12 -13.47 0.66 -32.30
CA VAL A 12 -12.74 0.42 -31.04
C VAL A 12 -13.61 -0.21 -29.95
N SER A 13 -14.94 -0.05 -29.97
CA SER A 13 -15.82 -0.54 -28.90
C SER A 13 -16.07 -2.05 -28.89
N THR A 14 -15.92 -2.75 -30.01
CA THR A 14 -16.08 -4.22 -30.09
C THR A 14 -14.78 -4.95 -30.45
N LEU A 15 -13.97 -4.42 -31.37
CA LEU A 15 -12.66 -4.98 -31.71
C LEU A 15 -11.57 -4.55 -30.71
N GLY A 16 -11.64 -3.32 -30.17
CA GLY A 16 -10.62 -2.80 -29.25
C GLY A 16 -10.66 -3.46 -27.87
N VAL A 17 -11.86 -3.63 -27.29
CA VAL A 17 -12.02 -4.40 -26.04
C VAL A 17 -11.64 -5.87 -26.25
N GLY A 18 -12.09 -6.46 -27.38
CA GLY A 18 -11.69 -7.82 -27.76
C GLY A 18 -10.17 -7.99 -27.86
N TYR A 19 -9.46 -6.97 -28.35
CA TYR A 19 -8.00 -7.00 -28.42
C TYR A 19 -7.33 -6.99 -27.04
N PHE A 20 -7.85 -6.22 -26.09
CA PHE A 20 -7.35 -6.26 -24.70
C PHE A 20 -7.63 -7.61 -24.04
N PHE A 21 -8.77 -8.23 -24.29
CA PHE A 21 -9.04 -9.62 -23.89
C PHE A 21 -8.02 -10.58 -24.50
N VAL A 22 -7.74 -10.49 -25.80
CA VAL A 22 -6.74 -11.33 -26.47
C VAL A 22 -5.34 -11.15 -25.86
N GLN A 23 -4.90 -9.90 -25.63
CA GLN A 23 -3.63 -9.62 -24.95
C GLN A 23 -3.56 -10.27 -23.57
N ARG A 24 -4.66 -10.17 -22.80
CA ARG A 24 -4.76 -10.76 -21.47
C ARG A 24 -4.67 -12.28 -21.52
N GLU A 25 -5.49 -12.93 -22.34
CA GLU A 25 -5.51 -14.39 -22.46
C GLU A 25 -4.18 -14.96 -22.97
N LEU A 26 -3.52 -14.25 -23.89
CA LEU A 26 -2.21 -14.63 -24.41
C LEU A 26 -1.04 -14.24 -23.49
N ASN A 27 -1.29 -13.46 -22.42
CA ASN A 27 -0.26 -12.90 -21.54
C ASN A 27 0.85 -12.11 -22.28
N ILE A 28 0.47 -11.40 -23.35
CA ILE A 28 1.39 -10.65 -24.19
C ILE A 28 0.91 -9.22 -24.34
N ASN A 29 1.83 -8.27 -24.18
CA ASN A 29 1.60 -6.90 -24.60
C ASN A 29 1.80 -6.80 -26.12
N LEU A 30 0.73 -6.55 -26.87
CA LEU A 30 0.80 -6.34 -28.32
C LEU A 30 0.93 -4.85 -28.68
N GLY A 31 1.29 -4.00 -27.71
CA GLY A 31 1.61 -2.58 -27.89
C GLY A 31 0.40 -1.64 -27.97
N ILE A 32 -0.84 -2.17 -28.02
CA ILE A 32 -2.03 -1.30 -28.12
C ILE A 32 -2.25 -0.50 -26.83
N PHE A 33 -1.99 -1.12 -25.67
CA PHE A 33 -2.09 -0.45 -24.38
C PHE A 33 -1.13 0.72 -24.36
N ASP A 34 0.14 0.50 -24.72
CA ASP A 34 1.16 1.55 -24.71
C ASP A 34 0.83 2.67 -25.68
N ALA A 35 0.29 2.34 -26.87
CA ALA A 35 -0.14 3.34 -27.83
C ALA A 35 -1.25 4.24 -27.25
N PHE A 36 -2.30 3.67 -26.66
CA PHE A 36 -3.36 4.45 -26.02
C PHE A 36 -2.85 5.23 -24.80
N TYR A 37 -2.10 4.56 -23.93
CA TYR A 37 -1.54 5.15 -22.72
C TYR A 37 -0.66 6.36 -23.05
N TYR A 38 0.22 6.24 -24.03
CA TYR A 38 1.08 7.32 -24.49
C TYR A 38 0.30 8.48 -25.11
N GLN A 39 -0.75 8.21 -25.88
CA GLN A 39 -1.62 9.26 -26.43
C GLN A 39 -2.37 10.01 -25.34
N PHE A 40 -2.93 9.30 -24.34
CA PHE A 40 -3.54 9.94 -23.19
C PHE A 40 -2.51 10.75 -22.39
N TYR A 41 -1.32 10.19 -22.16
CA TYR A 41 -0.24 10.84 -21.42
C TYR A 41 0.19 12.15 -22.06
N LYS A 42 0.33 12.17 -23.40
CA LYS A 42 0.63 13.40 -24.17
C LYS A 42 -0.41 14.50 -23.98
N TYR A 43 -1.68 14.12 -23.82
CA TYR A 43 -2.76 15.08 -23.62
C TYR A 43 -2.85 15.54 -22.17
N SER A 44 -2.93 14.58 -21.24
CA SER A 44 -2.97 14.82 -19.80
C SER A 44 -2.54 13.56 -19.04
N PRO A 45 -1.57 13.67 -18.12
CA PRO A 45 -1.22 12.59 -17.19
C PRO A 45 -2.44 12.02 -16.45
N HIS A 46 -3.42 12.87 -16.13
CA HIS A 46 -4.64 12.44 -15.46
C HIS A 46 -5.41 11.43 -16.31
N TYR A 47 -5.61 11.68 -17.60
CA TYR A 47 -6.32 10.73 -18.47
C TYR A 47 -5.56 9.43 -18.69
N ALA A 48 -4.23 9.49 -18.74
CA ALA A 48 -3.42 8.27 -18.80
C ALA A 48 -3.65 7.40 -17.56
N VAL A 49 -3.57 8.00 -16.37
CA VAL A 49 -3.79 7.27 -15.11
C VAL A 49 -5.23 6.75 -15.02
N GLN A 50 -6.24 7.54 -15.41
CA GLN A 50 -7.63 7.07 -15.44
C GLN A 50 -7.82 5.91 -16.41
N PHE A 51 -7.22 5.98 -17.60
CA PHE A 51 -7.24 4.86 -18.55
C PHE A 51 -6.62 3.60 -17.94
N MET A 52 -5.45 3.69 -17.30
CA MET A 52 -4.84 2.54 -16.62
C MET A 52 -5.70 2.01 -15.47
N LYS A 53 -6.35 2.88 -14.67
CA LYS A 53 -7.28 2.46 -13.63
C LYS A 53 -8.50 1.73 -14.19
N ILE A 54 -9.07 2.18 -15.31
CA ILE A 54 -10.17 1.48 -16.00
C ILE A 54 -9.70 0.10 -16.47
N MET A 55 -8.50 0.01 -17.06
CA MET A 55 -7.92 -1.26 -17.50
C MET A 55 -7.67 -2.22 -16.33
N CYS A 56 -7.24 -1.70 -15.18
CA CYS A 56 -7.11 -2.47 -13.95
C CYS A 56 -8.47 -2.96 -13.43
N TYR A 57 -9.47 -2.07 -13.35
CA TYR A 57 -10.80 -2.40 -12.84
C TYR A 57 -11.51 -3.46 -13.69
N GLN A 58 -11.35 -3.39 -15.01
CA GLN A 58 -11.92 -4.36 -15.95
C GLN A 58 -11.10 -5.65 -16.06
N ASN A 59 -9.96 -5.75 -15.34
CA ASN A 59 -9.01 -6.85 -15.44
C ASN A 59 -8.61 -7.16 -16.89
N LEU A 60 -8.16 -6.12 -17.62
CA LEU A 60 -7.84 -6.17 -19.05
C LEU A 60 -6.34 -5.99 -19.35
N LEU A 61 -5.49 -5.88 -18.33
CA LEU A 61 -4.04 -5.87 -18.53
C LEU A 61 -3.50 -7.31 -18.60
N TRP A 62 -2.42 -7.49 -19.34
CA TRP A 62 -1.79 -8.80 -19.53
C TRP A 62 -1.01 -9.22 -18.28
N LYS A 63 -0.89 -10.52 -18.07
CA LYS A 63 0.02 -11.05 -17.05
C LYS A 63 1.47 -10.92 -17.52
N GLN A 64 2.35 -10.51 -16.63
CA GLN A 64 3.78 -10.47 -16.88
C GLN A 64 4.47 -11.69 -16.25
N ASP A 65 5.14 -12.48 -17.06
CA ASP A 65 6.01 -13.54 -16.56
C ASP A 65 7.32 -12.92 -16.03
N ILE A 66 7.41 -12.86 -14.71
CA ILE A 66 8.56 -12.38 -13.96
C ILE A 66 9.10 -13.55 -13.13
N PRO A 67 10.42 -13.85 -13.19
CA PRO A 67 11.02 -14.89 -12.38
C PRO A 67 10.71 -14.68 -10.90
N ILE A 68 10.16 -15.71 -10.27
CA ILE A 68 9.88 -15.69 -8.84
C ILE A 68 11.22 -15.82 -8.11
N LYS A 69 11.52 -14.83 -7.29
CA LYS A 69 12.66 -14.83 -6.36
C LYS A 69 12.08 -14.69 -4.96
N GLU A 70 11.66 -15.83 -4.41
CA GLU A 70 10.97 -15.84 -3.12
C GLU A 70 11.90 -15.33 -2.02
N GLN A 71 11.42 -14.37 -1.24
CA GLN A 71 12.11 -13.87 -0.07
C GLN A 71 11.16 -13.73 1.10
N ASN A 72 11.57 -14.25 2.25
CA ASN A 72 10.86 -14.05 3.49
C ASN A 72 11.33 -12.76 4.15
N ILE A 73 10.40 -11.88 4.48
CA ILE A 73 10.63 -10.68 5.30
C ILE A 73 9.90 -10.84 6.64
N ASN A 74 10.49 -10.34 7.72
CA ASN A 74 9.99 -10.49 9.10
C ASN A 74 9.69 -11.94 9.55
N ASN A 75 10.22 -12.96 8.87
CA ASN A 75 9.89 -14.38 9.06
C ASN A 75 8.38 -14.71 8.94
N GLN A 76 7.58 -13.81 8.36
CA GLN A 76 6.13 -13.92 8.28
C GLN A 76 5.61 -13.75 6.85
N ILE A 77 6.20 -12.82 6.08
CA ILE A 77 5.69 -12.45 4.77
C ILE A 77 6.60 -13.01 3.69
N LYS A 78 6.01 -13.75 2.76
CA LYS A 78 6.70 -14.33 1.60
C LYS A 78 6.48 -13.48 0.35
N LEU A 79 7.48 -12.69 -0.02
CA LEU A 79 7.47 -11.89 -1.23
C LEU A 79 7.76 -12.78 -2.46
N LYS A 80 7.06 -12.58 -3.58
CA LYS A 80 7.42 -13.24 -4.86
C LYS A 80 8.65 -12.63 -5.53
N ASN A 81 8.90 -11.36 -5.26
CA ASN A 81 10.10 -10.60 -5.58
C ASN A 81 10.13 -9.34 -4.70
N GLN A 82 11.24 -8.64 -4.67
CA GLN A 82 11.45 -7.48 -3.80
C GLN A 82 10.90 -6.15 -4.36
N LEU A 83 10.06 -6.16 -5.41
CA LEU A 83 9.46 -4.96 -5.99
C LEU A 83 7.95 -4.95 -5.77
N GLY A 84 7.44 -3.95 -5.07
CA GLY A 84 6.03 -3.77 -4.80
C GLY A 84 5.44 -2.49 -5.38
N LEU A 85 4.12 -2.38 -5.29
CA LEU A 85 3.40 -1.14 -5.59
C LEU A 85 3.13 -0.37 -4.28
N ALA A 86 3.44 0.92 -4.26
CA ALA A 86 3.12 1.78 -3.11
C ALA A 86 1.63 2.17 -3.07
N SER A 87 1.13 2.54 -1.88
CA SER A 87 -0.21 3.10 -1.71
C SER A 87 -0.45 4.38 -2.53
N GLY A 88 -1.73 4.67 -2.78
CA GLY A 88 -2.20 5.84 -3.55
C GLY A 88 -2.69 5.50 -4.95
N PHE A 89 -2.34 4.33 -5.50
CA PHE A 89 -2.81 3.90 -6.82
C PHE A 89 -4.13 3.13 -6.70
N ASP A 90 -4.10 2.06 -5.90
CA ASP A 90 -5.25 1.27 -5.50
C ASP A 90 -5.62 1.62 -4.05
N ASN A 91 -6.63 2.45 -3.87
CA ASN A 91 -6.95 3.00 -2.55
C ASN A 91 -7.92 2.10 -1.76
N ASP A 92 -8.70 1.26 -2.45
CA ASP A 92 -9.73 0.39 -1.84
C ASP A 92 -9.48 -1.10 -2.07
N GLY A 93 -8.48 -1.47 -2.87
CA GLY A 93 -8.16 -2.87 -3.20
C GLY A 93 -8.87 -3.39 -4.45
N SER A 94 -9.59 -2.54 -5.19
CA SER A 94 -10.35 -2.96 -6.38
C SER A 94 -9.47 -3.46 -7.53
N PHE A 95 -8.17 -3.20 -7.51
CA PHE A 95 -7.26 -3.53 -8.61
C PHE A 95 -6.30 -4.69 -8.29
N ILE A 96 -6.38 -5.27 -7.08
CA ILE A 96 -5.45 -6.29 -6.59
C ILE A 96 -5.26 -7.44 -7.59
N GLU A 97 -6.37 -7.98 -8.13
CA GLU A 97 -6.31 -9.13 -9.04
C GLU A 97 -5.52 -8.83 -10.32
N THR A 98 -5.72 -7.64 -10.89
CA THR A 98 -5.00 -7.22 -12.10
C THR A 98 -3.56 -6.87 -11.77
N LEU A 99 -3.32 -6.12 -10.70
CA LEU A 99 -2.00 -5.64 -10.31
C LEU A 99 -1.03 -6.78 -9.95
N GLN A 100 -1.50 -7.81 -9.25
CA GLN A 100 -0.65 -8.97 -8.94
C GLN A 100 -0.20 -9.72 -10.21
N ASN A 101 -1.00 -9.67 -11.28
CA ASN A 101 -0.67 -10.31 -12.55
C ASN A 101 0.39 -9.52 -13.32
N LEU A 102 0.55 -8.22 -13.05
CA LEU A 102 1.60 -7.39 -13.66
C LEU A 102 3.00 -7.71 -13.13
N GLY A 103 3.11 -8.58 -12.12
CA GLY A 103 4.40 -9.10 -11.63
C GLY A 103 4.95 -8.42 -10.38
N PHE A 104 4.17 -7.56 -9.71
CA PHE A 104 4.52 -7.07 -8.38
C PHE A 104 4.69 -8.22 -7.38
N GLY A 105 5.72 -8.12 -6.53
CA GLY A 105 5.98 -9.06 -5.47
C GLY A 105 5.08 -8.90 -4.25
N PHE A 106 4.53 -7.69 -4.06
CA PHE A 106 3.57 -7.30 -3.02
C PHE A 106 2.88 -5.98 -3.41
N ILE A 107 1.73 -5.67 -2.81
CA ILE A 107 0.98 -4.43 -3.07
C ILE A 107 0.63 -3.78 -1.73
N GLU A 108 0.79 -2.47 -1.63
CA GLU A 108 0.24 -1.66 -0.55
C GLU A 108 -0.99 -0.91 -1.05
N ILE A 109 -2.17 -1.20 -0.51
CA ILE A 109 -3.41 -0.48 -0.81
C ILE A 109 -3.65 0.67 0.17
N GLY A 110 -4.54 1.59 -0.19
CA GLY A 110 -4.93 2.72 0.66
C GLY A 110 -4.34 4.06 0.20
N SER A 111 -4.42 5.12 0.99
CA SER A 111 -4.74 5.11 2.44
C SER A 111 -6.23 4.86 2.76
N ILE A 112 -6.48 4.09 3.81
CA ILE A 112 -7.81 3.74 4.33
C ILE A 112 -8.00 4.39 5.71
N ALA A 113 -9.19 4.94 5.92
CA ALA A 113 -9.62 5.56 7.17
C ALA A 113 -11.01 5.04 7.56
N ALA A 114 -11.45 5.29 8.80
CA ALA A 114 -12.72 4.76 9.28
C ALA A 114 -13.90 5.33 8.47
N GLN A 115 -13.77 6.58 8.02
CA GLN A 115 -14.73 7.23 7.14
C GLN A 115 -14.07 7.68 5.85
N LYS A 116 -14.80 7.53 4.74
CA LYS A 116 -14.38 8.07 3.45
C LYS A 116 -14.42 9.59 3.51
N ASN A 117 -13.40 10.26 2.98
CA ASN A 117 -13.48 11.72 2.83
C ASN A 117 -14.49 12.08 1.73
N ILE A 118 -15.56 12.79 2.11
CA ILE A 118 -16.69 13.17 1.24
C ILE A 118 -16.35 14.40 0.36
N ARG A 119 -15.33 15.19 0.72
CA ARG A 119 -15.00 16.45 0.01
C ARG A 119 -14.11 16.28 -1.21
N PHE A 120 -13.95 15.06 -1.72
CA PHE A 120 -13.20 14.86 -2.96
C PHE A 120 -14.01 15.40 -4.14
N SER A 121 -13.76 16.65 -4.53
CA SER A 121 -14.12 17.08 -5.89
C SER A 121 -13.20 16.31 -6.83
N GLU A 122 -13.78 15.55 -7.76
CA GLU A 122 -13.05 15.01 -8.90
C GLU A 122 -12.63 16.18 -9.80
N ASP A 123 -11.71 17.00 -9.33
CA ASP A 123 -11.09 18.01 -10.17
C ASP A 123 -10.36 17.27 -11.29
N LEU A 124 -10.65 17.67 -12.53
CA LEU A 124 -10.20 17.03 -13.77
C LEU A 124 -8.67 16.94 -13.95
N ASN A 125 -7.87 17.48 -13.01
CA ASN A 125 -6.42 17.59 -13.06
C ASN A 125 -5.75 17.10 -11.76
N THR A 126 -6.09 15.91 -11.29
CA THR A 126 -5.44 15.33 -10.08
C THR A 126 -3.98 14.89 -10.30
N TYR A 127 -3.47 14.88 -11.53
CA TYR A 127 -2.10 14.48 -11.85
C TYR A 127 -1.41 15.53 -12.73
N THR A 128 -0.15 15.85 -12.43
CA THR A 128 0.70 16.73 -13.25
C THR A 128 2.01 16.06 -13.62
N LEU A 129 2.69 16.64 -14.61
CA LEU A 129 4.07 16.34 -14.91
C LEU A 129 5.00 17.35 -14.25
N LYS A 130 5.92 16.86 -13.42
CA LYS A 130 7.03 17.65 -12.91
C LYS A 130 8.29 16.80 -13.01
N ASN A 131 9.34 17.36 -13.62
CA ASN A 131 10.65 16.70 -13.81
C ASN A 131 10.56 15.27 -14.40
N ASN A 132 9.73 15.08 -15.43
CA ASN A 132 9.47 13.76 -16.06
C ASN A 132 8.99 12.69 -15.07
N SER A 133 8.23 13.09 -14.06
CA SER A 133 7.47 12.20 -13.17
C SER A 133 6.03 12.68 -13.11
N ILE A 134 5.09 11.73 -13.12
CA ILE A 134 3.72 12.01 -12.76
C ILE A 134 3.67 12.22 -11.25
N GLU A 135 3.17 13.37 -10.85
CA GLU A 135 2.87 13.72 -9.47
C GLU A 135 1.37 13.86 -9.28
N TYR A 136 0.90 13.44 -8.13
CA TYR A 136 -0.46 13.69 -7.70
C TYR A 136 -0.56 15.16 -7.23
N LEU A 137 -1.47 15.94 -7.83
CA LEU A 137 -1.67 17.38 -7.59
C LEU A 137 -2.60 17.65 -6.41
N SER A 138 -3.60 16.81 -6.19
CA SER A 138 -4.60 16.97 -5.13
C SER A 138 -4.28 16.10 -3.90
N GLU A 139 -5.19 15.95 -2.95
CA GLU A 139 -5.00 15.00 -1.85
C GLU A 139 -5.25 13.57 -2.35
N ILE A 140 -4.48 12.56 -1.92
CA ILE A 140 -4.85 11.17 -2.23
C ILE A 140 -6.14 10.87 -1.47
N PRO A 141 -7.22 10.42 -2.13
CA PRO A 141 -8.50 10.26 -1.47
C PRO A 141 -8.42 9.14 -0.44
N GLN A 142 -8.84 9.44 0.79
CA GLN A 142 -8.98 8.45 1.86
C GLN A 142 -10.24 7.62 1.62
N MET A 143 -10.07 6.30 1.49
CA MET A 143 -11.18 5.36 1.33
C MET A 143 -11.73 4.93 2.69
N GLY A 144 -13.03 4.65 2.72
CA GLY A 144 -13.68 4.12 3.91
C GLY A 144 -13.43 2.62 4.07
N ILE A 145 -13.18 2.18 5.30
CA ILE A 145 -12.88 0.79 5.69
C ILE A 145 -13.81 -0.28 5.09
N LEU A 146 -15.12 -0.02 5.02
CA LEU A 146 -16.11 -1.05 4.70
C LEU A 146 -15.91 -1.64 3.31
N GLN A 147 -15.61 -0.79 2.33
CA GLN A 147 -15.40 -1.23 0.96
C GLN A 147 -14.14 -2.09 0.85
N SER A 148 -13.03 -1.61 1.40
CA SER A 148 -11.76 -2.35 1.37
C SER A 148 -11.84 -3.67 2.12
N LYS A 149 -12.52 -3.72 3.28
CA LYS A 149 -12.77 -4.96 4.01
C LYS A 149 -13.57 -5.96 3.17
N ALA A 150 -14.65 -5.51 2.53
CA ALA A 150 -15.49 -6.37 1.71
C ALA A 150 -14.71 -6.96 0.52
N ILE A 151 -13.93 -6.13 -0.18
CA ILE A 151 -13.10 -6.54 -1.32
C ILE A 151 -12.05 -7.57 -0.86
N LEU A 152 -11.23 -7.22 0.15
CA LEU A 152 -10.18 -8.11 0.64
C LEU A 152 -10.75 -9.44 1.16
N THR A 153 -11.84 -9.40 1.92
CA THR A 153 -12.50 -10.62 2.42
C THR A 153 -12.95 -11.52 1.27
N SER A 154 -13.58 -10.95 0.25
CA SER A 154 -14.04 -11.68 -0.93
C SER A 154 -12.87 -12.33 -1.70
N LEU A 155 -11.84 -11.53 -1.98
CA LEU A 155 -10.66 -12.00 -2.72
C LEU A 155 -9.88 -13.09 -1.95
N ARG A 156 -9.79 -12.98 -0.61
CA ARG A 156 -9.19 -14.02 0.24
C ARG A 156 -10.01 -15.30 0.24
N ARG A 157 -11.33 -15.21 0.41
CA ARG A 157 -12.24 -16.38 0.40
C ARG A 157 -12.18 -17.14 -0.92
N ASN A 158 -12.01 -16.44 -2.03
CA ASN A 158 -11.90 -17.04 -3.36
C ASN A 158 -10.46 -17.43 -3.75
N TYR A 159 -9.49 -17.37 -2.83
CA TYR A 159 -8.07 -17.64 -3.08
C TYR A 159 -7.48 -16.83 -4.26
N ALA A 160 -8.05 -15.65 -4.53
CA ALA A 160 -7.65 -14.81 -5.66
C ALA A 160 -6.33 -14.08 -5.38
N ILE A 161 -6.03 -13.77 -4.12
CA ILE A 161 -4.81 -13.07 -3.71
C ILE A 161 -3.64 -14.06 -3.64
N LYS A 162 -2.59 -13.79 -4.43
CA LYS A 162 -1.41 -14.66 -4.53
C LYS A 162 -0.12 -13.99 -4.09
N ILE A 163 -0.17 -12.73 -3.67
CA ILE A 163 0.98 -11.95 -3.19
C ILE A 163 0.61 -11.21 -1.91
N PRO A 164 1.58 -10.81 -1.09
CA PRO A 164 1.30 -10.05 0.12
C PRO A 164 0.62 -8.71 -0.15
N ILE A 165 -0.40 -8.40 0.65
CA ILE A 165 -1.17 -7.16 0.62
C ILE A 165 -0.98 -6.39 1.93
N GLY A 166 -0.33 -5.25 1.81
CA GLY A 166 -0.23 -4.24 2.85
C GLY A 166 -1.44 -3.32 2.84
N VAL A 167 -1.94 -2.97 4.02
CA VAL A 167 -3.05 -2.03 4.17
C VAL A 167 -2.52 -0.76 4.82
N ASN A 168 -2.47 0.33 4.05
CA ASN A 168 -2.08 1.63 4.54
C ASN A 168 -3.25 2.32 5.24
N ILE A 169 -3.08 2.62 6.53
CA ILE A 169 -4.08 3.21 7.39
C ILE A 169 -3.66 4.59 7.87
N MET A 170 -4.64 5.46 8.05
CA MET A 170 -4.47 6.76 8.68
C MET A 170 -5.77 7.22 9.34
N PRO A 171 -5.71 8.15 10.30
CA PRO A 171 -6.93 8.71 10.88
C PRO A 171 -7.73 9.47 9.82
N SER A 172 -9.04 9.40 9.94
CA SER A 172 -10.01 10.09 9.09
C SER A 172 -9.77 11.58 9.15
N GLU A 173 -9.92 12.24 8.00
CA GLU A 173 -9.65 13.67 7.88
C GLU A 173 -10.39 14.53 8.90
N GLU A 174 -11.67 14.28 9.06
CA GLU A 174 -12.50 15.03 10.00
C GLU A 174 -12.03 14.88 11.44
N ILE A 175 -11.48 13.71 11.80
CA ILE A 175 -11.02 13.42 13.15
C ILE A 175 -9.79 14.26 13.50
N TYR A 176 -8.73 14.25 12.68
CA TYR A 176 -7.57 15.08 13.02
C TYR A 176 -7.82 16.58 12.77
N LYS A 177 -8.82 16.96 11.96
CA LYS A 177 -9.17 18.38 11.78
C LYS A 177 -9.98 18.95 12.93
N TYR A 178 -10.96 18.20 13.43
CA TYR A 178 -11.99 18.75 14.31
C TYR A 178 -12.06 18.07 15.68
N THR A 179 -11.66 16.80 15.79
CA THR A 179 -11.70 16.03 17.04
C THR A 179 -10.43 15.22 17.29
N PRO A 180 -9.22 15.84 17.36
CA PRO A 180 -7.95 15.09 17.44
C PRO A 180 -7.83 14.12 18.62
N TYR A 181 -8.59 14.35 19.70
CA TYR A 181 -8.66 13.47 20.86
C TYR A 181 -9.31 12.10 20.55
N LEU A 182 -9.96 11.93 19.39
CA LEU A 182 -10.55 10.67 18.92
C LEU A 182 -9.64 9.89 17.94
N ILE A 183 -8.43 10.37 17.65
CA ILE A 183 -7.51 9.70 16.70
C ILE A 183 -7.27 8.23 17.08
N GLU A 184 -7.08 7.94 18.38
CA GLU A 184 -6.85 6.58 18.87
C GLU A 184 -8.06 5.67 18.58
N ASN A 185 -9.28 6.16 18.85
CA ASN A 185 -10.51 5.42 18.56
C ASN A 185 -10.69 5.18 17.05
N ASP A 186 -10.37 6.17 16.23
CA ASP A 186 -10.48 6.06 14.77
C ASP A 186 -9.50 5.01 14.21
N ILE A 187 -8.23 5.05 14.66
CA ILE A 187 -7.22 4.06 14.29
C ILE A 187 -7.59 2.65 14.77
N SER A 188 -8.13 2.51 16.00
CA SER A 188 -8.60 1.21 16.49
C SER A 188 -9.70 0.64 15.59
N ASN A 189 -10.67 1.45 15.18
CA ASN A 189 -11.75 0.99 14.29
C ASN A 189 -11.24 0.50 12.94
N VAL A 190 -10.30 1.22 12.32
CA VAL A 190 -9.70 0.79 11.05
C VAL A 190 -8.89 -0.50 11.22
N THR A 191 -8.10 -0.56 12.29
CA THR A 191 -7.24 -1.71 12.58
C THR A 191 -8.07 -2.97 12.81
N ARG A 192 -9.10 -2.87 13.65
CA ARG A 192 -10.04 -3.94 13.97
C ARG A 192 -10.61 -4.60 12.72
N GLU A 193 -11.04 -3.78 11.78
CA GLU A 193 -11.73 -4.22 10.58
C GLU A 193 -10.79 -4.86 9.54
N LEU A 194 -9.51 -4.48 9.51
CA LEU A 194 -8.58 -4.86 8.44
C LEU A 194 -7.47 -5.81 8.87
N CYS A 195 -7.19 -5.94 10.17
CA CYS A 195 -6.07 -6.73 10.67
C CYS A 195 -6.12 -8.22 10.29
N SER A 196 -7.32 -8.79 10.14
CA SER A 196 -7.50 -10.20 9.78
C SER A 196 -7.43 -10.48 8.28
N VAL A 197 -7.43 -9.45 7.43
CA VAL A 197 -7.41 -9.58 5.96
C VAL A 197 -6.15 -9.01 5.30
N ALA A 198 -5.36 -8.24 6.06
CA ALA A 198 -4.07 -7.69 5.68
C ALA A 198 -2.92 -8.68 5.96
N ASP A 199 -1.93 -8.77 5.07
CA ASP A 199 -0.68 -9.47 5.39
C ASP A 199 0.27 -8.60 6.21
N PHE A 200 0.10 -7.26 6.16
CA PHE A 200 0.75 -6.30 7.04
C PHE A 200 -0.04 -4.99 7.11
N ILE A 201 0.03 -4.30 8.24
CA ILE A 201 -0.58 -2.98 8.41
C ILE A 201 0.49 -1.90 8.28
N VAL A 202 0.18 -0.81 7.59
CA VAL A 202 1.08 0.34 7.45
C VAL A 202 0.43 1.57 8.11
N LEU A 203 0.97 2.04 9.23
CA LEU A 203 0.59 3.34 9.80
C LEU A 203 1.33 4.45 9.03
N ASN A 204 0.57 5.35 8.43
CA ASN A 204 1.12 6.38 7.56
C ASN A 204 1.36 7.69 8.31
N LEU A 205 2.64 8.06 8.48
CA LEU A 205 3.05 9.34 9.09
C LEU A 205 3.54 10.35 8.06
N VAL A 206 3.45 10.04 6.75
CA VAL A 206 4.06 10.85 5.71
C VAL A 206 3.27 12.13 5.45
N SER A 207 4.03 13.21 5.32
CA SER A 207 3.60 14.55 4.96
C SER A 207 3.96 14.87 3.51
N SER A 208 3.12 14.56 2.50
CA SER A 208 3.38 15.21 1.22
C SER A 208 3.11 16.71 1.36
N GLN A 209 3.92 17.58 0.76
CA GLN A 209 3.73 19.05 0.79
C GLN A 209 2.33 19.52 0.31
N ARG A 210 1.53 18.60 -0.25
CA ARG A 210 0.19 18.85 -0.79
C ARG A 210 -0.93 18.04 -0.12
N THR A 211 -0.63 16.99 0.66
CA THR A 211 -1.63 16.23 1.44
C THR A 211 -1.68 16.77 2.86
N ASN A 212 -2.85 17.28 3.27
CA ASN A 212 -3.20 17.64 4.65
C ASN A 212 -2.00 18.04 5.53
N LYS A 213 -1.39 19.19 5.21
CA LYS A 213 -0.33 19.82 6.00
C LYS A 213 -0.68 19.83 7.50
N LEU A 214 -1.96 19.96 7.82
CA LEU A 214 -2.51 19.86 9.17
C LEU A 214 -2.32 18.49 9.83
N TYR A 215 -2.58 17.38 9.13
CA TYR A 215 -2.31 16.03 9.66
C TYR A 215 -0.83 15.89 10.01
N SER A 216 0.04 16.32 9.09
CA SER A 216 1.46 16.29 9.35
C SER A 216 1.86 17.19 10.51
N GLU A 217 1.37 18.42 10.60
CA GLU A 217 1.68 19.31 11.72
C GLU A 217 1.24 18.74 13.08
N ILE A 218 0.13 18.01 13.12
CA ILE A 218 -0.37 17.34 14.34
C ILE A 218 0.51 16.14 14.69
N VAL A 219 0.82 15.28 13.73
CA VAL A 219 1.53 14.02 13.97
C VAL A 219 3.03 14.22 14.08
N THR A 220 3.64 14.98 13.15
CA THR A 220 5.09 15.17 13.08
C THR A 220 5.66 16.08 14.17
N ASN A 221 4.82 16.62 15.05
CA ASN A 221 5.26 17.37 16.23
C ASN A 221 4.88 16.67 17.55
N ASN A 222 4.25 15.49 17.50
CA ASN A 222 3.69 14.83 18.68
C ASN A 222 4.13 13.36 18.77
N THR A 223 5.29 13.15 19.38
CA THR A 223 5.84 11.80 19.63
C THR A 223 4.92 10.94 20.50
N ASP A 224 4.16 11.54 21.42
CA ASP A 224 3.27 10.80 22.30
C ASP A 224 2.04 10.29 21.57
N LEU A 225 1.50 11.08 20.63
CA LEU A 225 0.44 10.63 19.73
C LEU A 225 0.90 9.46 18.86
N ILE A 226 2.12 9.50 18.32
CA ILE A 226 2.68 8.39 17.52
C ILE A 226 2.79 7.12 18.37
N LYS A 227 3.32 7.21 19.59
CA LYS A 227 3.38 6.06 20.52
C LYS A 227 1.99 5.50 20.82
N LYS A 228 1.02 6.37 21.10
CA LYS A 228 -0.37 5.98 21.35
C LYS A 228 -0.95 5.24 20.16
N MET A 229 -0.82 5.76 18.93
CA MET A 229 -1.29 5.07 17.73
C MET A 229 -0.62 3.70 17.54
N ILE A 230 0.69 3.58 17.74
CA ILE A 230 1.40 2.29 17.67
C ILE A 230 0.82 1.31 18.69
N GLN A 231 0.69 1.73 19.95
CA GLN A 231 0.14 0.89 21.03
C GLN A 231 -1.31 0.49 20.75
N THR A 232 -2.15 1.43 20.30
CA THR A 232 -3.55 1.16 19.96
C THR A 232 -3.67 0.12 18.86
N ILE A 233 -2.86 0.21 17.80
CA ILE A 233 -2.87 -0.77 16.71
C ILE A 233 -2.51 -2.15 17.26
N GLN A 234 -1.42 -2.26 18.00
CA GLN A 234 -0.96 -3.54 18.55
C GLN A 234 -2.00 -4.17 19.48
N ILE A 235 -2.54 -3.40 20.43
CA ILE A 235 -3.57 -3.88 21.35
C ILE A 235 -4.80 -4.35 20.57
N THR A 236 -5.28 -3.55 19.61
CA THR A 236 -6.45 -3.90 18.80
C THR A 236 -6.23 -5.19 18.01
N GLN A 237 -5.04 -5.39 17.44
CA GLN A 237 -4.72 -6.63 16.71
C GLN A 237 -4.74 -7.85 17.62
N ILE A 238 -4.18 -7.72 18.83
CA ILE A 238 -4.18 -8.79 19.83
C ILE A 238 -5.60 -9.13 20.25
N GLU A 239 -6.42 -8.13 20.52
CA GLU A 239 -7.82 -8.30 20.92
C GLU A 239 -8.62 -9.06 19.86
N GLU A 240 -8.51 -8.66 18.60
CA GLU A 240 -9.25 -9.28 17.49
C GLU A 240 -8.82 -10.72 17.23
N ILE A 241 -7.52 -11.00 17.27
CA ILE A 241 -7.01 -12.37 17.08
C ILE A 241 -7.41 -13.26 18.25
N GLY A 242 -7.36 -12.74 19.48
CA GLY A 242 -7.86 -13.45 20.65
C GLY A 242 -9.35 -13.78 20.51
N LEU A 243 -10.16 -12.82 20.02
CA LEU A 243 -11.59 -13.00 19.83
C LEU A 243 -11.90 -14.05 18.76
N GLN A 244 -11.22 -13.98 17.61
CA GLN A 244 -11.36 -14.98 16.55
C GLN A 244 -10.99 -16.38 17.05
N ALA A 245 -9.88 -16.51 17.76
CA ALA A 245 -9.45 -17.79 18.27
C ALA A 245 -10.41 -18.38 19.33
N ALA A 246 -11.03 -17.53 20.16
CA ALA A 246 -12.06 -17.96 21.10
C ALA A 246 -13.34 -18.44 20.38
N LEU A 247 -13.80 -17.71 19.36
CA LEU A 247 -14.97 -18.09 18.56
C LEU A 247 -14.76 -19.41 17.81
N ASP A 248 -13.59 -19.60 17.19
CA ASP A 248 -13.24 -20.85 16.50
C ASP A 248 -13.25 -22.05 17.44
N HIS A 249 -12.86 -21.85 18.70
CA HIS A 249 -12.87 -22.89 19.72
C HIS A 249 -14.30 -23.20 20.21
N GLU A 250 -15.12 -22.18 20.44
CA GLU A 250 -16.54 -22.33 20.83
C GLU A 250 -17.31 -23.11 19.76
N ILE A 251 -17.13 -22.76 18.49
CA ILE A 251 -17.74 -23.44 17.35
C ILE A 251 -17.28 -24.90 17.26
N LYS A 252 -16.00 -25.18 17.49
CA LYS A 252 -15.45 -26.55 17.38
C LYS A 252 -15.85 -27.47 18.54
N ASN A 253 -16.12 -26.94 19.72
CA ASN A 253 -16.34 -27.75 20.93
C ASN A 253 -17.77 -27.70 21.50
N GLU A 254 -18.70 -26.97 20.88
CA GLU A 254 -20.10 -26.85 21.35
C GLU A 254 -20.20 -26.42 22.85
N LEU A 255 -19.21 -25.68 23.36
CA LEU A 255 -19.09 -25.38 24.78
C LEU A 255 -20.00 -24.21 25.21
N LYS A 256 -20.80 -24.43 26.26
CA LYS A 256 -21.56 -23.38 26.95
C LYS A 256 -20.65 -22.59 27.91
N GLY A 257 -20.24 -21.40 27.50
CA GLY A 257 -20.06 -20.18 28.32
C GLY A 257 -19.05 -20.10 29.47
N GLU A 258 -18.68 -21.19 30.17
CA GLU A 258 -17.98 -21.07 31.47
C GLU A 258 -16.44 -21.03 31.39
N ASN A 259 -15.82 -21.40 30.25
CA ASN A 259 -14.35 -21.42 30.08
C ASN A 259 -13.80 -20.38 29.09
N LEU A 260 -14.62 -19.43 28.62
CA LEU A 260 -14.26 -18.53 27.52
C LEU A 260 -13.02 -17.65 27.84
N ILE A 261 -12.87 -17.20 29.09
CA ILE A 261 -11.83 -16.22 29.49
C ILE A 261 -10.45 -16.88 29.60
N SER A 262 -10.33 -18.02 30.28
CA SER A 262 -9.07 -18.76 30.40
C SER A 262 -8.60 -19.25 29.03
N GLU A 263 -9.54 -19.64 28.18
CA GLU A 263 -9.31 -20.08 26.83
C GLU A 263 -8.87 -18.93 25.92
N TYR A 264 -9.58 -17.79 25.93
CA TYR A 264 -9.19 -16.55 25.27
C TYR A 264 -7.76 -16.14 25.63
N LEU A 265 -7.38 -16.20 26.90
CA LEU A 265 -6.01 -15.87 27.33
C LEU A 265 -4.97 -16.86 26.76
N SER A 266 -5.30 -18.15 26.75
CA SER A 266 -4.41 -19.19 26.22
C SER A 266 -4.25 -19.12 24.69
N THR A 267 -5.33 -18.86 23.97
CA THR A 267 -5.35 -18.75 22.51
C THR A 267 -4.75 -17.43 22.04
N THR A 268 -4.96 -16.33 22.77
CA THR A 268 -4.27 -15.05 22.54
C THR A 268 -2.76 -15.23 22.69
N GLN A 269 -2.30 -15.94 23.75
CA GLN A 269 -0.88 -16.28 23.90
C GLN A 269 -0.35 -17.20 22.79
N LEU A 270 -1.15 -18.14 22.30
CA LEU A 270 -0.80 -18.99 21.16
C LEU A 270 -0.74 -18.22 19.85
N GLY A 271 -1.70 -17.34 19.57
CA GLY A 271 -1.73 -16.51 18.36
C GLY A 271 -0.56 -15.52 18.32
N LEU A 272 -0.22 -14.94 19.47
CA LEU A 272 1.00 -14.16 19.66
C LEU A 272 2.28 -14.99 19.39
N LYS A 273 2.33 -16.24 19.87
CA LYS A 273 3.47 -17.15 19.63
C LYS A 273 3.55 -17.68 18.19
N GLN A 274 2.42 -17.77 17.50
CA GLN A 274 2.32 -18.27 16.13
C GLN A 274 2.44 -17.16 15.07
N ASN A 275 2.77 -15.92 15.45
CA ASN A 275 2.87 -14.81 14.52
C ASN A 275 1.55 -14.56 13.73
N LEU A 276 0.39 -14.75 14.37
CA LEU A 276 -0.91 -14.56 13.70
C LEU A 276 -1.27 -13.09 13.50
N VAL A 277 -0.56 -12.18 14.18
CA VAL A 277 -0.76 -10.73 14.05
C VAL A 277 -0.05 -10.22 12.80
N ALA A 278 -0.79 -9.51 11.94
CA ALA A 278 -0.21 -8.81 10.80
C ALA A 278 0.86 -7.82 11.30
N PRO A 279 2.12 -7.90 10.82
CA PRO A 279 3.20 -7.04 11.28
C PRO A 279 2.88 -5.57 11.00
N LEU A 280 3.27 -4.70 11.94
CA LEU A 280 3.08 -3.26 11.86
C LEU A 280 4.29 -2.59 11.21
N TYR A 281 4.01 -1.88 10.13
CA TYR A 281 4.96 -1.04 9.40
C TYR A 281 4.64 0.43 9.63
N ILE A 282 5.66 1.26 9.73
CA ILE A 282 5.49 2.72 9.81
C ILE A 282 6.02 3.35 8.52
N LYS A 283 5.17 4.07 7.80
CA LYS A 283 5.58 4.84 6.62
C LYS A 283 6.01 6.23 7.02
N ILE A 284 7.23 6.60 6.67
CA ILE A 284 7.86 7.87 7.01
C ILE A 284 8.53 8.50 5.81
N GLN A 285 8.74 9.82 5.88
CA GLN A 285 9.49 10.55 4.88
C GLN A 285 10.97 10.62 5.26
N SER A 286 11.86 10.72 4.28
CA SER A 286 13.31 10.74 4.52
C SER A 286 13.84 12.04 5.13
N ASN A 287 13.06 13.13 5.14
CA ASN A 287 13.41 14.38 5.84
C ASN A 287 12.73 14.52 7.21
N LEU A 288 12.37 13.39 7.84
CA LEU A 288 11.71 13.36 9.14
C LEU A 288 12.51 14.07 10.23
N GLN A 289 11.79 14.71 11.17
CA GLN A 289 12.40 15.33 12.34
C GLN A 289 13.14 14.31 13.23
N LYS A 290 14.25 14.73 13.82
CA LYS A 290 15.14 13.85 14.60
C LYS A 290 14.47 13.18 15.79
N ASN A 291 13.62 13.89 16.52
CA ASN A 291 12.87 13.34 17.67
C ASN A 291 11.98 12.15 17.28
N ILE A 292 11.30 12.22 16.14
CA ILE A 292 10.46 11.12 15.64
C ILE A 292 11.32 10.00 15.09
N PHE A 293 12.41 10.33 14.39
CA PHE A 293 13.38 9.35 13.95
C PHE A 293 13.89 8.51 15.14
N ASP A 294 14.38 9.16 16.20
CA ASP A 294 14.89 8.52 17.41
C ASP A 294 13.82 7.65 18.09
N LEU A 295 12.57 8.14 18.14
CA LEU A 295 11.42 7.36 18.62
C LEU A 295 11.24 6.08 17.81
N LEU A 296 11.15 6.17 16.48
CA LEU A 296 10.87 5.01 15.64
C LEU A 296 12.01 3.99 15.67
N MET A 297 13.26 4.44 15.73
CA MET A 297 14.39 3.53 15.94
C MET A 297 14.25 2.79 17.27
N LYS A 298 13.85 3.48 18.34
CA LYS A 298 13.59 2.86 19.64
C LYS A 298 12.45 1.84 19.58
N GLU A 299 11.32 2.18 18.97
CA GLU A 299 10.17 1.28 18.81
C GLU A 299 10.53 0.03 17.97
N ALA A 300 11.35 0.19 16.92
CA ALA A 300 11.85 -0.93 16.11
C ALA A 300 12.78 -1.85 16.92
N ASN A 301 13.71 -1.30 17.69
CA ASN A 301 14.60 -2.10 18.56
C ASN A 301 13.83 -2.77 19.71
N GLY A 302 12.74 -2.15 20.18
CA GLY A 302 11.81 -2.74 21.14
C GLY A 302 10.84 -3.76 20.55
N ASN A 303 10.99 -4.13 19.26
CA ASN A 303 10.11 -5.01 18.50
C ASN A 303 8.63 -4.56 18.49
N GLN A 304 8.36 -3.28 18.74
CA GLN A 304 7.00 -2.74 18.68
C GLN A 304 6.54 -2.55 17.23
N ILE A 305 7.49 -2.21 16.34
CA ILE A 305 7.25 -2.12 14.90
C ILE A 305 8.12 -3.15 14.16
N GLN A 306 7.55 -3.83 13.19
CA GLN A 306 8.24 -4.88 12.42
C GLN A 306 8.70 -4.38 11.06
N GLY A 307 8.32 -3.18 10.64
CA GLY A 307 8.91 -2.58 9.45
C GLY A 307 8.83 -1.07 9.35
N ILE A 308 9.67 -0.52 8.48
CA ILE A 308 9.71 0.89 8.13
C ILE A 308 9.64 1.01 6.61
N ILE A 309 8.73 1.85 6.13
CA ILE A 309 8.65 2.22 4.72
C ILE A 309 9.19 3.65 4.59
N LEU A 310 10.40 3.80 4.03
CA LEU A 310 11.07 5.08 3.87
C LEU A 310 10.72 5.70 2.53
N GLN A 311 9.93 6.76 2.54
CA GLN A 311 9.56 7.52 1.36
C GLN A 311 10.56 8.64 1.07
N LYS A 312 11.08 8.65 -0.16
CA LYS A 312 11.99 9.68 -0.64
C LYS A 312 11.29 11.04 -0.72
N ASP A 313 11.88 12.05 -0.08
CA ASP A 313 11.49 13.44 -0.28
C ASP A 313 11.77 13.89 -1.72
N ILE A 314 10.82 14.62 -2.30
CA ILE A 314 10.88 15.07 -3.69
C ILE A 314 12.08 15.98 -4.00
N ASN A 315 12.60 16.69 -3.00
CA ASN A 315 13.72 17.62 -3.15
C ASN A 315 15.08 16.95 -2.90
N GLN A 316 15.10 15.70 -2.44
CA GLN A 316 16.34 14.95 -2.21
C GLN A 316 16.81 14.24 -3.48
N ASN A 317 18.13 14.21 -3.68
CA ASN A 317 18.74 13.37 -4.71
C ASN A 317 18.87 11.91 -4.23
N ASP A 318 19.25 11.00 -5.13
CA ASP A 318 19.35 9.57 -4.77
C ASP A 318 20.49 9.28 -3.79
N LEU A 319 21.60 10.04 -3.87
CA LEU A 319 22.75 9.87 -2.98
C LEU A 319 22.40 10.19 -1.53
N GLU A 320 21.80 11.37 -1.27
CA GLU A 320 21.33 11.79 0.05
C GLU A 320 20.33 10.79 0.62
N TYR A 321 19.37 10.36 -0.18
CA TYR A 321 18.38 9.38 0.24
C TYR A 321 19.03 8.03 0.59
N ASN A 322 19.98 7.55 -0.21
CA ASN A 322 20.68 6.29 0.05
C ASN A 322 21.54 6.35 1.31
N GLN A 323 22.10 7.51 1.65
CA GLN A 323 22.79 7.71 2.92
C GLN A 323 21.83 7.57 4.12
N ILE A 324 20.64 8.18 4.04
CA ILE A 324 19.61 8.07 5.09
C ILE A 324 19.11 6.62 5.21
N LEU A 325 18.87 5.96 4.08
CA LEU A 325 18.46 4.55 4.03
C LEU A 325 19.49 3.66 4.75
N LYS A 326 20.78 3.87 4.47
CA LYS A 326 21.89 3.15 5.12
C LYS A 326 21.98 3.45 6.61
N GLN A 327 21.76 4.70 7.03
CA GLN A 327 21.74 5.09 8.44
C GLN A 327 20.61 4.42 9.21
N ILE A 328 19.39 4.37 8.64
CA ILE A 328 18.28 3.64 9.25
C ILE A 328 18.64 2.16 9.39
N ARG A 329 19.12 1.53 8.31
CA ARG A 329 19.44 0.10 8.33
C ARG A 329 20.45 -0.26 9.44
N GLN A 330 21.40 0.62 9.72
CA GLN A 330 22.40 0.44 10.80
C GLN A 330 21.80 0.56 12.21
N GLN A 331 20.67 1.24 12.37
CA GLN A 331 20.05 1.52 13.68
C GLN A 331 18.86 0.61 14.01
N ILE A 332 18.27 -0.08 13.03
CA ILE A 332 17.18 -1.03 13.25
C ILE A 332 17.65 -2.49 13.17
N PRO A 333 17.07 -3.40 13.97
CA PRO A 333 17.45 -4.82 13.97
C PRO A 333 17.14 -5.48 12.63
N LYS A 334 17.91 -6.50 12.25
CA LYS A 334 17.69 -7.25 10.98
C LYS A 334 16.29 -7.85 10.84
N SER A 335 15.62 -8.11 11.97
CA SER A 335 14.23 -8.57 12.01
C SER A 335 13.20 -7.51 11.64
N CYS A 336 13.58 -6.22 11.62
CA CYS A 336 12.73 -5.12 11.18
C CYS A 336 12.98 -4.86 9.69
N THR A 337 11.95 -5.05 8.86
CA THR A 337 12.03 -4.84 7.39
C THR A 337 12.16 -3.36 7.06
N LEU A 338 13.05 -3.04 6.13
CA LEU A 338 13.18 -1.70 5.55
C LEU A 338 12.76 -1.69 4.08
N ILE A 339 11.68 -0.98 3.75
CA ILE A 339 11.20 -0.82 2.37
C ILE A 339 11.53 0.57 1.87
N SER A 340 12.21 0.67 0.73
CA SER A 340 12.48 1.95 0.05
C SER A 340 11.36 2.30 -0.92
N VAL A 341 10.83 3.51 -0.88
CA VAL A 341 9.84 3.98 -1.87
C VAL A 341 10.19 5.36 -2.42
N GLY A 342 10.07 5.50 -3.73
CA GLY A 342 10.23 6.77 -4.44
C GLY A 342 11.52 6.90 -5.26
N GLY A 343 11.38 7.50 -6.44
CA GLY A 343 12.49 7.81 -7.35
C GLY A 343 13.06 6.65 -8.16
N ILE A 344 12.55 5.42 -8.00
CA ILE A 344 13.02 4.24 -8.71
C ILE A 344 12.35 4.14 -10.08
N LYS A 345 13.14 4.37 -11.14
CA LYS A 345 12.72 4.33 -12.55
C LYS A 345 13.46 3.27 -13.35
N THR A 346 14.63 2.83 -12.89
CA THR A 346 15.47 1.84 -13.58
C THR A 346 15.93 0.73 -12.62
N LYS A 347 16.46 -0.34 -13.20
CA LYS A 347 17.07 -1.46 -12.49
C LYS A 347 18.25 -1.05 -11.62
N GLU A 348 19.09 -0.13 -12.07
CA GLU A 348 20.28 0.32 -11.34
C GLU A 348 19.86 1.01 -10.04
N GLN A 349 18.89 1.92 -10.10
CA GLN A 349 18.36 2.60 -8.92
C GLN A 349 17.73 1.61 -7.93
N TYR A 350 16.99 0.63 -8.44
CA TYR A 350 16.43 -0.45 -7.63
C TYR A 350 17.51 -1.27 -6.91
N GLN A 351 18.54 -1.71 -7.63
CA GLN A 351 19.68 -2.44 -7.06
C GLN A 351 20.43 -1.59 -6.03
N GLU A 352 20.61 -0.29 -6.31
CA GLU A 352 21.27 0.62 -5.40
C GLU A 352 20.52 0.75 -4.06
N ARG A 353 19.17 0.79 -4.07
CA ARG A 353 18.38 0.77 -2.83
C ARG A 353 18.62 -0.49 -2.02
N LEU A 354 18.62 -1.66 -2.68
CA LEU A 354 18.84 -2.94 -2.00
C LEU A 354 20.26 -3.01 -1.39
N ILE A 355 21.28 -2.58 -2.14
CA ILE A 355 22.67 -2.52 -1.66
C ILE A 355 22.82 -1.59 -0.45
N ASN A 356 22.07 -0.49 -0.42
CA ASN A 356 22.09 0.47 0.69
C ASN A 356 21.20 0.05 1.87
N GLY A 357 20.64 -1.16 1.85
CA GLY A 357 20.03 -1.79 3.01
C GLY A 357 18.51 -1.94 2.97
N ALA A 358 17.86 -1.59 1.85
CA ALA A 358 16.45 -1.94 1.69
C ALA A 358 16.28 -3.45 1.51
N ASP A 359 15.32 -4.03 2.23
CA ASP A 359 14.90 -5.43 2.08
C ASP A 359 13.94 -5.60 0.89
N ALA A 360 13.21 -4.53 0.54
CA ALA A 360 12.36 -4.46 -0.64
C ALA A 360 12.21 -2.99 -1.10
N CYS A 361 11.66 -2.81 -2.30
CA CYS A 361 11.38 -1.49 -2.87
C CYS A 361 9.92 -1.39 -3.32
N GLN A 362 9.38 -0.17 -3.34
CA GLN A 362 8.10 0.13 -3.97
C GLN A 362 8.25 1.21 -5.03
N ILE A 363 7.42 1.11 -6.06
CA ILE A 363 7.26 2.14 -7.08
C ILE A 363 5.85 2.73 -7.08
N PHE A 364 5.75 3.95 -7.57
CA PHE A 364 4.48 4.65 -7.80
C PHE A 364 4.58 5.51 -9.06
N SER A 365 5.35 6.59 -9.00
CA SER A 365 5.42 7.56 -10.10
C SER A 365 6.03 6.99 -11.38
N SER A 366 6.95 6.02 -11.28
CA SER A 366 7.50 5.31 -12.44
C SER A 366 6.46 4.40 -13.09
N PHE A 367 5.64 3.69 -12.31
CA PHE A 367 4.51 2.92 -12.83
C PHE A 367 3.50 3.80 -13.56
N LEU A 368 3.18 4.98 -13.02
CA LEU A 368 2.34 5.94 -13.71
C LEU A 368 3.02 6.53 -14.95
N ALA A 369 4.33 6.80 -14.92
CA ALA A 369 5.00 7.46 -16.03
C ALA A 369 5.30 6.52 -17.21
N GLN A 370 5.64 5.26 -16.91
CA GLN A 370 6.18 4.29 -17.88
C GLN A 370 5.19 3.14 -18.16
N GLY A 371 4.08 3.07 -17.42
CA GLY A 371 3.09 2.00 -17.54
C GLY A 371 3.58 0.66 -16.98
N PRO A 372 2.84 -0.44 -17.21
CA PRO A 372 3.13 -1.75 -16.63
C PRO A 372 4.50 -2.33 -16.99
N GLN A 373 5.05 -1.97 -18.16
CA GLN A 373 6.32 -2.52 -18.64
C GLN A 373 7.50 -2.22 -17.70
N VAL A 374 7.43 -1.13 -16.93
CA VAL A 374 8.48 -0.73 -15.98
C VAL A 374 8.82 -1.80 -14.95
N ILE A 375 7.86 -2.67 -14.62
CA ILE A 375 8.06 -3.74 -13.63
C ILE A 375 9.10 -4.74 -14.15
N LYS A 376 8.96 -5.16 -15.41
CA LYS A 376 9.96 -5.99 -16.09
C LYS A 376 11.28 -5.26 -16.26
N ASP A 377 11.24 -4.00 -16.67
CA ASP A 377 12.46 -3.23 -16.93
C ASP A 377 13.30 -3.01 -15.66
N ILE A 378 12.67 -2.96 -14.48
CA ILE A 378 13.35 -2.90 -13.18
C ILE A 378 13.88 -4.27 -12.73
N LEU A 379 13.15 -5.35 -13.00
CA LEU A 379 13.45 -6.69 -12.44
C LEU A 379 14.34 -7.57 -13.34
N LEU A 380 14.26 -7.42 -14.66
CA LEU A 380 14.97 -8.23 -15.66
C LEU A 380 16.21 -7.52 -16.19
#